data_AF-D6SJT2-F1
#
_entry.id   AF-D6SJT2-F1
#
_cell.length_a   1.000
_cell.length_b   1.000
_cell.length_c   1.000
_cell.angle_alpha   90.00
_cell.angle_beta   90.00
_cell.angle_gamma   90.00
#
_symmetry.space_group_name_H-M   'P 1'
#
loop_
_entity.id
_entity.type
_entity.pdbx_description
1 polymer ?
#
loop_
_entity_poly.entity_id
_entity_poly.type
_entity_poly.pdbx_seq_one_letter_code
_entity_poly.pdbx_strand_id
1 'polypeptide(L)'
;MKEEEKEDKWRKWLAMQNKDEIALWYKATDFEEKYFGDMNLDDFEEELSGKETWIGGKWVKVKRDFYTEFGITLGRWRFIIVKKPKGYAGKCFPKSCTIKIAEEYKDNDIVLLHEMIHAFECMLFKHEFFFQYVLIKLYKKLSEQVPNLDELLMFDQHVDSIVHSPLFCLKSIDLDLRLNQEIGTTYAYEREELFRPDNGEEGNFDTLDLDKMKVLMAKKYFGEK
;
A
#
# COMPACT_ATOMS: atom_id res chain seq x y z
N MET A 1 -2.03 -9.34 23.37
CA MET A 1 -0.68 -9.90 23.12
C MET A 1 0.31 -8.86 23.59
N LYS A 2 1.11 -9.20 24.61
CA LYS A 2 2.03 -8.24 25.26
C LYS A 2 3.18 -7.91 24.30
N GLU A 3 3.75 -6.72 24.43
CA GLU A 3 4.76 -6.20 23.49
C GLU A 3 6.03 -7.08 23.44
N GLU A 4 6.42 -7.64 24.59
CA GLU A 4 7.50 -8.63 24.70
C GLU A 4 7.24 -9.91 23.88
N GLU A 5 5.99 -10.38 23.77
CA GLU A 5 5.65 -11.57 22.97
C GLU A 5 5.76 -11.30 21.47
N LYS A 6 5.57 -10.05 21.03
CA LYS A 6 5.78 -9.64 19.64
C LYS A 6 7.27 -9.58 19.32
N GLU A 7 8.06 -9.04 20.25
CA GLU A 7 9.49 -8.89 20.09
C GLU A 7 10.22 -10.25 20.05
N ASP A 8 9.87 -11.18 20.94
CA ASP A 8 10.42 -12.54 20.94
C ASP A 8 10.07 -13.29 19.63
N LYS A 9 8.85 -13.13 19.11
CA LYS A 9 8.44 -13.70 17.82
C LYS A 9 9.18 -13.09 16.63
N TRP A 10 9.45 -11.78 16.64
CA TRP A 10 10.23 -11.11 15.59
C TRP A 10 11.69 -11.58 15.59
N ARG A 11 12.33 -11.65 16.78
CA ARG A 11 13.71 -12.14 16.92
C ARG A 11 13.83 -13.61 16.50
N LYS A 12 12.85 -14.45 16.85
CA LYS A 12 12.78 -15.85 16.42
C LYS A 12 12.57 -15.99 14.91
N TRP A 13 11.72 -15.15 14.31
CA TRP A 13 11.56 -15.11 12.86
C TRP A 13 12.90 -14.80 12.19
N LEU A 14 13.56 -13.71 12.58
CA LEU A 14 14.86 -13.29 12.00
C LEU A 14 15.92 -14.40 12.09
N ALA A 15 15.94 -15.15 13.20
CA ALA A 15 16.88 -16.25 13.40
C ALA A 15 16.58 -17.52 12.57
N MET A 16 15.38 -17.65 11.99
CA MET A 16 14.91 -18.85 11.28
C MET A 16 14.65 -18.63 9.78
N GLN A 17 14.90 -17.43 9.25
CA GLN A 17 14.56 -17.12 7.86
C GLN A 17 15.52 -17.72 6.85
N ASN A 18 14.98 -18.06 5.67
CA ASN A 18 15.80 -18.35 4.51
C ASN A 18 16.33 -17.05 3.89
N LYS A 19 17.41 -17.14 3.09
CA LYS A 19 18.08 -15.96 2.51
C LYS A 19 17.14 -15.10 1.65
N ASP A 20 16.18 -15.71 0.98
CA ASP A 20 15.27 -15.01 0.08
C ASP A 20 14.25 -14.17 0.87
N GLU A 21 13.78 -14.65 2.03
CA GLU A 21 12.89 -13.89 2.92
C GLU A 21 13.59 -12.67 3.55
N ILE A 22 14.87 -12.82 3.89
CA ILE A 22 15.71 -11.71 4.35
C ILE A 22 15.92 -10.70 3.22
N ALA A 23 16.22 -11.16 2.01
CA ALA A 23 16.38 -10.28 0.84
C ALA A 23 15.07 -9.52 0.53
N LEU A 24 13.92 -10.20 0.66
CA LEU A 24 12.60 -9.58 0.48
C LEU A 24 12.32 -8.50 1.53
N TRP A 25 12.72 -8.73 2.79
CA TRP A 25 12.62 -7.72 3.85
C TRP A 25 13.52 -6.50 3.56
N TYR A 26 14.79 -6.71 3.17
CA TYR A 26 15.66 -5.59 2.79
C TYR A 26 15.09 -4.78 1.63
N LYS A 27 14.59 -5.47 0.60
CA LYS A 27 13.93 -4.82 -0.55
C LYS A 27 12.74 -3.98 -0.13
N ALA A 28 11.92 -4.50 0.79
CA ALA A 28 10.78 -3.75 1.32
C ALA A 28 11.21 -2.51 2.12
N THR A 29 12.29 -2.60 2.88
CA THR A 29 12.87 -1.44 3.60
C THR A 29 13.39 -0.39 2.62
N ASP A 30 14.12 -0.81 1.57
CA ASP A 30 14.59 0.10 0.52
C ASP A 30 13.42 0.79 -0.20
N PHE A 31 12.33 0.05 -0.45
CA PHE A 31 11.11 0.62 -1.02
C PHE A 31 10.36 1.54 -0.05
N GLU A 32 10.34 1.24 1.25
CA GLU A 32 9.77 2.12 2.28
C GLU A 32 10.45 3.48 2.22
N GLU A 33 11.78 3.51 2.30
CA GLU A 33 12.56 4.75 2.24
C GLU A 33 12.38 5.48 0.91
N LYS A 34 12.41 4.74 -0.21
CA LYS A 34 12.36 5.35 -1.53
C LYS A 34 10.98 5.86 -1.89
N TYR A 35 9.92 5.13 -1.57
CA TYR A 35 8.60 5.35 -2.12
C TYR A 35 7.51 5.69 -1.10
N PHE A 36 7.67 5.36 0.19
CA PHE A 36 6.58 5.47 1.19
C PHE A 36 6.81 6.58 2.23
N GLY A 37 7.65 7.58 1.94
CA GLY A 37 7.86 8.76 2.80
C GLY A 37 6.56 9.51 3.17
N ASP A 38 5.59 9.53 2.26
CA ASP A 38 4.25 10.04 2.51
C ASP A 38 3.44 9.15 3.48
N MET A 39 3.50 7.84 3.29
CA MET A 39 2.73 6.85 4.05
C MET A 39 3.31 6.59 5.45
N ASN A 40 4.62 6.77 5.63
CA ASN A 40 5.31 6.70 6.94
C ASN A 40 5.40 8.06 7.66
N LEU A 41 4.93 9.13 7.00
CA LEU A 41 4.89 10.53 7.46
C LEU A 41 6.23 11.28 7.46
N ASP A 42 7.31 10.69 6.96
CA ASP A 42 8.62 11.34 6.83
C ASP A 42 8.57 12.56 5.90
N ASP A 43 7.85 12.47 4.79
CA ASP A 43 7.70 13.57 3.82
C ASP A 43 6.98 14.79 4.45
N PHE A 44 6.27 14.58 5.55
CA PHE A 44 5.49 15.61 6.24
C PHE A 44 6.09 15.98 7.59
N GLU A 45 7.32 15.56 7.86
CA GLU A 45 7.94 15.75 9.16
C GLU A 45 7.98 17.23 9.56
N GLU A 46 8.32 18.15 8.68
CA GLU A 46 8.36 19.58 9.02
C GLU A 46 6.97 20.16 9.35
N GLU A 47 5.94 19.69 8.64
CA GLU A 47 4.55 20.14 8.82
C GLU A 47 3.92 19.56 10.09
N LEU A 48 4.27 18.31 10.42
CA LEU A 48 3.72 17.57 11.56
C LEU A 48 4.60 17.65 12.82
N SER A 49 5.87 18.05 12.68
CA SER A 49 6.78 18.33 13.80
C SER A 49 6.42 19.67 14.42
N GLY A 50 5.52 19.61 15.38
CA GLY A 50 5.06 20.78 16.14
C GLY A 50 4.86 20.49 17.61
N LYS A 51 5.49 19.44 18.17
CA LYS A 51 5.38 19.16 19.59
C LYS A 51 6.35 20.07 20.35
N GLU A 52 5.82 21.16 20.89
CA GLU A 52 6.52 21.90 21.93
C GLU A 52 6.48 21.07 23.22
N THR A 53 7.65 20.73 23.75
CA THR A 53 7.79 20.07 25.05
C THR A 53 8.43 21.02 26.03
N TRP A 54 7.94 21.00 27.26
CA TRP A 54 8.54 21.75 28.36
C TRP A 54 9.78 21.00 28.89
N ILE A 55 10.98 21.50 28.59
CA ILE A 55 12.25 20.92 29.03
C ILE A 55 13.04 21.99 29.78
N GLY A 56 13.24 21.78 31.08
CA GLY A 56 14.10 22.65 31.90
C GLY A 56 13.65 24.12 31.97
N GLY A 57 12.34 24.38 32.01
CA GLY A 57 11.80 25.74 32.17
C GLY A 57 11.56 26.51 30.86
N LYS A 58 11.68 25.86 29.71
CA LYS A 58 11.41 26.45 28.39
C LYS A 58 10.63 25.49 27.50
N TRP A 59 9.79 26.04 26.63
CA TRP A 59 9.21 25.31 25.51
C TRP A 59 10.28 25.08 24.45
N VAL A 60 10.49 23.83 24.07
CA VAL A 60 11.42 23.43 23.01
C VAL A 60 10.65 22.68 21.95
N LYS A 61 10.81 23.08 20.69
CA LYS A 61 10.30 22.31 19.55
C LYS A 61 11.10 21.02 19.44
N VAL A 62 10.44 19.88 19.64
CA VAL A 62 11.07 18.57 19.53
C VAL A 62 10.57 17.90 18.25
N LYS A 63 11.50 17.30 17.50
CA LYS A 63 11.17 16.49 16.33
C LYS A 63 10.35 15.28 16.79
N ARG A 64 9.20 15.04 16.15
CA ARG A 64 8.42 13.83 16.39
C ARG A 64 9.10 12.69 15.65
N ASP A 65 9.33 11.60 16.36
CA ASP A 65 9.77 10.35 15.74
C ASP A 65 8.50 9.51 15.49
N PHE A 66 7.99 9.55 14.26
CA PHE A 66 6.76 8.85 13.90
C PHE A 66 6.93 7.32 13.92
N TYR A 67 8.17 6.83 13.73
CA TYR A 67 8.51 5.42 13.84
C TYR A 67 8.28 4.91 15.26
N THR A 68 8.80 5.62 16.26
CA THR A 68 8.69 5.18 17.67
C THR A 68 7.39 5.61 18.34
N GLU A 69 6.81 6.77 17.98
CA GLU A 69 5.57 7.27 18.58
C GLU A 69 4.33 6.56 18.03
N PHE A 70 4.30 6.21 16.74
CA PHE A 70 3.10 5.68 16.08
C PHE A 70 3.28 4.30 15.44
N GLY A 71 4.51 3.82 15.27
CA GLY A 71 4.79 2.48 14.74
C GLY A 71 4.39 2.32 13.27
N ILE A 72 4.45 3.39 12.48
CA ILE A 72 4.09 3.40 11.05
C ILE A 72 5.36 3.08 10.25
N THR A 73 5.77 1.81 10.27
CA THR A 73 6.97 1.33 9.58
C THR A 73 6.96 -0.17 9.34
N LEU A 74 7.67 -0.62 8.30
CA LEU A 74 7.84 -2.04 8.00
C LEU A 74 8.95 -2.73 8.80
N GLY A 75 9.73 -2.00 9.61
CA GLY A 75 10.87 -2.57 10.35
C GLY A 75 10.52 -3.79 11.23
N ARG A 76 9.26 -3.92 11.69
CA ARG A 76 8.78 -5.07 12.49
C ARG A 76 7.89 -6.04 11.70
N TRP A 77 7.71 -5.84 10.40
CA TRP A 77 6.94 -6.72 9.54
C TRP A 77 7.78 -7.93 9.11
N ARG A 78 7.09 -9.05 8.93
CA ARG A 78 7.69 -10.32 8.51
C ARG A 78 7.33 -10.57 7.06
N PHE A 79 8.32 -10.95 6.25
CA PHE A 79 8.14 -11.28 4.85
C PHE A 79 8.36 -12.77 4.67
N ILE A 80 7.37 -13.47 4.14
CA ILE A 80 7.40 -14.94 4.05
C ILE A 80 7.17 -15.36 2.61
N ILE A 81 8.01 -16.25 2.10
CA ILE A 81 7.85 -16.83 0.77
C ILE A 81 7.06 -18.13 0.90
N VAL A 82 5.94 -18.22 0.18
CA VAL A 82 5.05 -19.38 0.23
C VAL A 82 5.17 -20.18 -1.06
N LYS A 83 5.41 -21.49 -0.94
CA LYS A 83 5.43 -22.38 -2.10
C LYS A 83 4.00 -22.74 -2.50
N LYS A 84 3.64 -22.47 -3.77
CA LYS A 84 2.34 -22.82 -4.38
C LYS A 84 1.12 -22.41 -3.54
N PRO A 85 0.98 -21.12 -3.14
CA PRO A 85 -0.21 -20.67 -2.45
C PRO A 85 -1.43 -20.80 -3.38
N LYS A 86 -2.59 -21.18 -2.82
CA LYS A 86 -3.84 -21.19 -3.58
C LYS A 86 -4.43 -19.78 -3.61
N GLY A 87 -4.47 -19.17 -4.80
CA GLY A 87 -5.34 -18.04 -5.10
C GLY A 87 -4.79 -16.64 -4.77
N TYR A 88 -3.49 -16.45 -4.59
CA TYR A 88 -2.90 -15.11 -4.46
C TYR A 88 -1.42 -15.06 -4.86
N ALA A 89 -1.00 -13.92 -5.44
CA ALA A 89 0.40 -13.61 -5.72
C ALA A 89 1.10 -13.03 -4.48
N GLY A 90 0.45 -12.07 -3.83
CA GLY A 90 0.80 -11.52 -2.53
C GLY A 90 -0.39 -11.59 -1.57
N LYS A 91 -0.12 -11.53 -0.26
CA LYS A 91 -1.16 -11.26 0.74
C LYS A 91 -0.61 -10.64 2.01
N CYS A 92 -1.20 -9.52 2.41
CA CYS A 92 -0.96 -8.83 3.66
C CYS A 92 -1.84 -9.41 4.78
N PHE A 93 -1.22 -9.63 5.93
CA PHE A 93 -1.85 -10.08 7.16
C PHE A 93 -1.57 -9.05 8.27
N PRO A 94 -2.37 -7.98 8.35
CA PRO A 94 -2.09 -6.84 9.24
C PRO A 94 -2.05 -7.22 10.72
N LYS A 95 -2.92 -8.13 11.16
CA LYS A 95 -2.99 -8.58 12.56
C LYS A 95 -1.71 -9.24 13.03
N SER A 96 -0.95 -9.86 12.13
CA SER A 96 0.30 -10.55 12.44
C SER A 96 1.55 -9.84 11.91
N CYS A 97 1.40 -8.61 11.39
CA CYS A 97 2.45 -7.84 10.71
C CYS A 97 3.24 -8.74 9.74
N THR A 98 2.54 -9.33 8.77
CA THR A 98 3.14 -10.29 7.86
C THR A 98 2.69 -10.03 6.43
N ILE A 99 3.63 -9.95 5.51
CA ILE A 99 3.37 -10.01 4.07
C ILE A 99 3.84 -11.38 3.59
N LYS A 100 3.00 -12.06 2.81
CA LYS A 100 3.35 -13.32 2.17
C LYS A 100 3.38 -13.12 0.67
N ILE A 101 4.43 -13.62 0.03
CA ILE A 101 4.58 -13.58 -1.44
C ILE A 101 4.71 -15.02 -1.93
N ALA A 102 4.02 -15.36 -3.02
CA ALA A 102 4.20 -16.65 -3.64
C ALA A 102 5.62 -16.77 -4.21
N GLU A 103 6.22 -17.95 -4.12
CA GLU A 103 7.58 -18.20 -4.60
C GLU A 103 7.79 -17.79 -6.07
N GLU A 104 6.76 -17.94 -6.90
CA GLU A 104 6.78 -17.55 -8.33
C GLU A 104 6.79 -16.03 -8.58
N TYR A 105 6.41 -15.21 -7.59
CA TYR A 105 6.38 -13.75 -7.66
C TYR A 105 7.39 -13.08 -6.72
N LYS A 106 8.31 -13.82 -6.10
CA LYS A 106 9.25 -13.28 -5.11
C LYS A 106 10.14 -12.15 -5.65
N ASP A 107 10.37 -12.14 -6.96
CA ASP A 107 11.18 -11.14 -7.65
C ASP A 107 10.32 -10.07 -8.38
N ASN A 108 8.98 -10.17 -8.29
CA ASN A 108 8.07 -9.17 -8.85
C ASN A 108 7.86 -8.02 -7.85
N ASP A 109 8.40 -6.85 -8.18
CA ASP A 109 8.35 -5.66 -7.34
C ASP A 109 6.95 -5.09 -7.17
N ILE A 110 6.12 -5.20 -8.22
CA ILE A 110 4.75 -4.70 -8.22
C ILE A 110 3.92 -5.46 -7.17
N VAL A 111 4.09 -6.78 -7.08
CA VAL A 111 3.41 -7.61 -6.07
C VAL A 111 3.82 -7.19 -4.65
N LEU A 112 5.11 -6.93 -4.42
CA LEU A 112 5.59 -6.49 -3.11
C LEU A 112 5.05 -5.10 -2.75
N LEU A 113 5.14 -4.15 -3.67
CA LEU A 113 4.68 -2.77 -3.50
C LEU A 113 3.19 -2.72 -3.18
N HIS A 114 2.36 -3.47 -3.92
CA HIS A 114 0.93 -3.60 -3.67
C HIS A 114 0.65 -4.03 -2.21
N GLU A 115 1.34 -5.06 -1.73
CA GLU A 115 1.16 -5.56 -0.36
C GLU A 115 1.70 -4.60 0.71
N MET A 116 2.72 -3.82 0.39
CA MET A 116 3.21 -2.74 1.25
C MET A 116 2.17 -1.64 1.42
N ILE A 117 1.40 -1.27 0.37
CA ILE A 117 0.31 -0.30 0.50
C ILE A 117 -0.71 -0.78 1.53
N HIS A 118 -1.16 -2.04 1.43
CA HIS A 118 -2.06 -2.64 2.43
C HIS A 118 -1.50 -2.58 3.86
N ALA A 119 -0.19 -2.84 4.01
CA ALA A 119 0.47 -2.77 5.30
C ALA A 119 0.44 -1.34 5.88
N PHE A 120 0.79 -0.34 5.08
CA PHE A 120 0.77 1.07 5.50
C PHE A 120 -0.63 1.59 5.78
N GLU A 121 -1.61 1.28 4.94
CA GLU A 121 -3.01 1.63 5.22
C GLU A 121 -3.46 1.08 6.56
N CYS A 122 -3.14 -0.18 6.87
CA CYS A 122 -3.50 -0.77 8.15
C CYS A 122 -2.77 -0.14 9.36
N MET A 123 -1.59 0.45 9.15
CA MET A 123 -0.88 1.21 10.19
C MET A 123 -1.50 2.60 10.37
N LEU A 124 -1.79 3.30 9.26
CA LEU A 124 -2.43 4.61 9.25
C LEU A 124 -3.88 4.58 9.75
N PHE A 125 -4.65 3.51 9.47
CA PHE A 125 -6.04 3.39 9.91
C PHE A 125 -6.19 3.35 11.44
N LYS A 126 -5.12 3.04 12.18
CA LYS A 126 -5.09 3.15 13.65
C LYS A 126 -5.01 4.59 14.13
N HIS A 127 -4.67 5.51 13.23
CA HIS A 127 -4.42 6.93 13.47
C HIS A 127 -5.20 7.75 12.43
N GLU A 128 -6.52 7.82 12.58
CA GLU A 128 -7.46 8.38 11.59
C GLU A 128 -7.03 9.74 11.03
N PHE A 129 -6.50 10.63 11.89
CA PHE A 129 -5.97 11.92 11.45
C PHE A 129 -4.88 11.79 10.38
N PHE A 130 -3.89 10.92 10.60
CA PHE A 130 -2.80 10.72 9.65
C PHE A 130 -3.29 10.04 8.37
N PHE A 131 -4.21 9.08 8.47
CA PHE A 131 -4.84 8.48 7.30
C PHE A 131 -5.48 9.54 6.40
N GLN A 132 -6.32 10.42 6.97
CA GLN A 132 -6.99 11.50 6.24
C GLN A 132 -6.00 12.53 5.70
N TYR A 133 -4.96 12.84 6.47
CA TYR A 133 -3.93 13.80 6.07
C TYR A 133 -3.15 13.32 4.84
N VAL A 134 -2.66 12.06 4.86
CA VAL A 134 -1.95 11.45 3.72
C VAL A 134 -2.86 11.36 2.50
N LEU A 135 -4.12 10.96 2.67
CA LEU A 135 -5.13 10.92 1.61
C LEU A 135 -5.25 12.26 0.88
N ILE A 136 -5.44 13.36 1.64
CA ILE A 136 -5.60 14.70 1.05
C ILE A 136 -4.32 15.17 0.35
N LYS A 137 -3.15 14.89 0.94
CA LYS A 137 -1.85 15.27 0.36
C LYS A 137 -1.58 14.56 -0.96
N LEU A 138 -1.82 13.25 -1.01
CA LEU A 138 -1.70 12.46 -2.23
C LEU A 138 -2.72 12.89 -3.29
N TYR A 139 -3.97 13.10 -2.90
CA TYR A 139 -5.00 13.58 -3.84
C TYR A 139 -4.60 14.90 -4.48
N LYS A 140 -4.18 15.89 -3.70
CA LYS A 140 -3.73 17.19 -4.22
C LYS A 140 -2.57 17.03 -5.21
N LYS A 141 -1.53 16.29 -4.81
CA LYS A 141 -0.36 16.01 -5.66
C LYS A 141 -0.76 15.37 -6.99
N LEU A 142 -1.68 14.40 -6.96
CA LEU A 142 -2.08 13.64 -8.15
C LEU A 142 -3.10 14.37 -9.02
N SER A 143 -3.96 15.21 -8.45
CA SER A 143 -4.96 15.98 -9.18
C SER A 143 -4.33 16.96 -10.18
N GLU A 144 -3.09 17.38 -9.93
CA GLU A 144 -2.32 18.23 -10.84
C GLU A 144 -1.65 17.43 -11.98
N GLN A 145 -1.54 16.11 -11.85
CA GLN A 145 -0.79 15.24 -12.77
C GLN A 145 -1.68 14.28 -13.57
N VAL A 146 -2.86 13.94 -13.06
CA VAL A 146 -3.76 12.93 -13.62
C VAL A 146 -5.13 13.59 -13.89
N PRO A 147 -5.44 13.98 -15.15
CA PRO A 147 -6.65 14.74 -15.48
C PRO A 147 -7.98 14.05 -15.12
N ASN A 148 -8.03 12.72 -15.11
CA ASN A 148 -9.21 11.91 -14.82
C ASN A 148 -9.15 11.21 -13.45
N LEU A 149 -8.44 11.80 -12.48
CA LEU A 149 -8.22 11.18 -11.17
C LEU A 149 -9.53 10.83 -10.44
N ASP A 150 -10.53 11.71 -10.48
CA ASP A 150 -11.80 11.49 -9.77
C ASP A 150 -12.53 10.26 -10.31
N GLU A 151 -12.51 10.04 -11.62
CA GLU A 151 -13.11 8.85 -12.26
C GLU A 151 -12.38 7.57 -11.85
N LEU A 152 -11.05 7.61 -11.79
CA LEU A 152 -10.23 6.48 -11.34
C LEU A 152 -10.50 6.10 -9.87
N LEU A 153 -10.73 7.08 -9.00
CA LEU A 153 -11.09 6.82 -7.59
C LEU A 153 -12.48 6.23 -7.44
N MET A 154 -13.39 6.55 -8.35
CA MET A 154 -14.74 6.00 -8.36
C MET A 154 -14.80 4.60 -8.95
N PHE A 155 -13.77 4.15 -9.69
CA PHE A 155 -13.71 2.82 -10.33
C PHE A 155 -13.98 1.66 -9.36
N ASP A 156 -13.31 1.60 -8.21
CA ASP A 156 -13.45 0.47 -7.25
C ASP A 156 -14.82 0.42 -6.57
N GLN A 157 -15.55 1.55 -6.52
CA GLN A 157 -16.89 1.61 -5.93
C GLN A 157 -17.96 0.90 -6.78
N HIS A 158 -17.68 0.70 -8.07
CA HIS A 158 -18.64 0.11 -9.00
C HIS A 158 -18.49 -1.41 -9.16
N VAL A 159 -17.39 -1.97 -8.63
CA VAL A 159 -17.17 -3.41 -8.52
C VAL A 159 -17.66 -3.81 -7.13
N ASP A 160 -18.65 -4.71 -7.04
CA ASP A 160 -19.42 -5.09 -5.83
C ASP A 160 -18.57 -5.80 -4.73
N SER A 161 -17.25 -5.64 -4.80
CA SER A 161 -16.26 -5.97 -3.79
C SER A 161 -15.33 -4.77 -3.67
N ILE A 162 -15.63 -3.84 -2.76
CA ILE A 162 -14.68 -2.79 -2.39
C ILE A 162 -13.48 -3.50 -1.75
N VAL A 163 -12.41 -3.71 -2.53
CA VAL A 163 -11.20 -4.38 -2.05
C VAL A 163 -10.20 -3.35 -1.55
N HIS A 164 -10.20 -2.14 -2.12
CA HIS A 164 -9.19 -1.12 -1.86
C HIS A 164 -9.84 0.19 -1.42
N SER A 165 -9.13 0.93 -0.56
CA SER A 165 -9.58 2.27 -0.18
C SER A 165 -9.14 3.32 -1.22
N PRO A 166 -9.72 4.53 -1.21
CA PRO A 166 -9.20 5.64 -2.01
C PRO A 166 -7.71 5.92 -1.77
N LEU A 167 -7.22 5.74 -0.54
CA LEU A 167 -5.79 5.92 -0.25
C LEU A 167 -4.93 4.87 -0.96
N PHE A 168 -5.39 3.62 -1.01
CA PHE A 168 -4.73 2.56 -1.77
C PHE A 168 -4.63 2.91 -3.26
N CYS A 169 -5.75 3.37 -3.84
CA CYS A 169 -5.80 3.76 -5.25
C CYS A 169 -4.82 4.91 -5.54
N LEU A 170 -4.89 5.98 -4.76
CA LEU A 170 -3.97 7.12 -4.89
C LEU A 170 -2.52 6.67 -4.78
N LYS A 171 -2.19 5.84 -3.78
CA LYS A 171 -0.81 5.40 -3.60
C LYS A 171 -0.33 4.51 -4.74
N SER A 172 -1.20 3.66 -5.29
CA SER A 172 -0.89 2.85 -6.46
C SER A 172 -0.57 3.72 -7.68
N ILE A 173 -1.36 4.77 -7.93
CA ILE A 173 -1.13 5.71 -9.03
C ILE A 173 0.18 6.48 -8.82
N ASP A 174 0.47 6.96 -7.61
CA ASP A 174 1.75 7.61 -7.28
C ASP A 174 2.95 6.69 -7.60
N LEU A 175 2.86 5.41 -7.23
CA LEU A 175 3.90 4.43 -7.52
C LEU A 175 4.04 4.17 -9.03
N ASP A 176 2.93 3.99 -9.74
CA ASP A 176 2.96 3.75 -11.19
C ASP A 176 3.65 4.92 -11.92
N LEU A 177 3.30 6.17 -11.59
CA LEU A 177 3.94 7.36 -12.16
C LEU A 177 5.44 7.42 -11.84
N ARG A 178 5.83 7.15 -10.60
CA ARG A 178 7.24 7.22 -10.14
C ARG A 178 8.11 6.09 -10.70
N LEU A 179 7.50 4.95 -11.00
CA LEU A 179 8.14 3.80 -11.61
C LEU A 179 8.05 3.82 -13.15
N ASN A 180 7.46 4.87 -13.72
CA ASN A 180 7.20 5.01 -15.15
C ASN A 180 6.46 3.78 -15.72
N GLN A 181 5.47 3.29 -14.97
CA GLN A 181 4.54 2.24 -15.35
C GLN A 181 3.22 2.85 -15.85
N GLU A 182 2.37 1.99 -16.41
CA GLU A 182 1.02 2.39 -16.74
C GLU A 182 0.15 2.50 -15.48
N ILE A 183 -0.81 3.43 -15.50
CA ILE A 183 -1.74 3.61 -14.39
C ILE A 183 -2.58 2.34 -14.20
N GLY A 184 -2.58 1.80 -12.98
CA GLY A 184 -3.31 0.60 -12.62
C GLY A 184 -2.42 -0.64 -12.50
N THR A 185 -1.14 -0.57 -12.90
CA THR A 185 -0.18 -1.66 -12.78
C THR A 185 -0.01 -2.09 -11.32
N THR A 186 0.30 -1.17 -10.41
CA THR A 186 0.42 -1.49 -8.97
C THR A 186 -0.91 -1.85 -8.34
N TYR A 187 -2.01 -1.24 -8.79
CA TYR A 187 -3.33 -1.51 -8.26
C TYR A 187 -3.78 -2.96 -8.52
N ALA A 188 -3.56 -3.48 -9.73
CA ALA A 188 -4.17 -4.72 -10.18
C ALA A 188 -3.17 -5.88 -10.40
N TYR A 189 -1.92 -5.74 -9.95
CA TYR A 189 -0.82 -6.66 -10.21
C TYR A 189 -0.51 -6.80 -11.71
N GLU A 190 -0.10 -5.71 -12.36
CA GLU A 190 0.22 -5.68 -13.80
C GLU A 190 -1.01 -6.10 -14.64
N ARG A 191 -2.17 -5.60 -14.23
CA ARG A 191 -3.44 -5.77 -14.95
C ARG A 191 -4.12 -4.44 -15.23
N GLU A 192 -3.30 -3.49 -15.67
CA GLU A 192 -3.70 -2.14 -16.07
C GLU A 192 -4.76 -2.12 -17.17
N GLU A 193 -4.97 -3.21 -17.93
CA GLU A 193 -6.08 -3.31 -18.88
C GLU A 193 -7.46 -3.13 -18.22
N LEU A 194 -7.57 -3.38 -16.91
CA LEU A 194 -8.77 -3.11 -16.14
C LEU A 194 -9.00 -1.61 -15.87
N PHE A 195 -7.95 -0.80 -16.01
CA PHE A 195 -7.95 0.65 -15.81
C PHE A 195 -8.01 1.45 -17.12
N ARG A 196 -7.98 0.78 -18.27
CA ARG A 196 -8.13 1.40 -19.59
C ARG A 196 -9.61 1.45 -19.99
N PRO A 197 -10.16 2.61 -20.37
CA PRO A 197 -11.32 2.65 -21.26
C PRO A 197 -10.88 2.04 -22.61
N ASP A 198 -11.70 1.17 -23.20
CA ASP A 198 -11.37 0.42 -24.42
C ASP A 198 -10.75 1.34 -25.51
N ASN A 199 -9.56 0.98 -26.02
CA ASN A 199 -9.03 1.54 -27.26
C ASN A 199 -9.84 0.93 -28.42
N GLY A 200 -10.97 1.56 -28.74
CA GLY A 200 -11.87 1.07 -29.78
C GLY A 200 -12.53 2.14 -30.62
N GLU A 201 -13.18 3.12 -30.01
CA GLU A 201 -13.87 4.18 -30.75
C GLU A 201 -13.81 5.49 -29.94
N GLU A 202 -13.43 6.59 -30.60
CA GLU A 202 -13.60 7.94 -30.06
C GLU A 202 -15.08 8.13 -29.70
N GLY A 203 -15.41 8.02 -28.42
CA GLY A 203 -16.81 8.11 -28.01
C GLY A 203 -17.01 7.92 -26.53
N ASN A 204 -17.06 9.05 -25.82
CA ASN A 204 -17.85 9.25 -24.61
C ASN A 204 -17.45 8.44 -23.35
N PHE A 205 -17.04 9.15 -22.31
CA PHE A 205 -16.85 8.63 -20.94
C PHE A 205 -18.15 8.10 -20.28
N ASP A 206 -19.25 7.99 -21.03
CA ASP A 206 -20.59 7.70 -20.49
C ASP A 206 -20.90 6.21 -20.30
N THR A 207 -20.08 5.29 -20.79
CA THR A 207 -20.38 3.85 -20.62
C THR A 207 -19.13 3.01 -20.39
N LEU A 208 -18.62 3.02 -19.16
CA LEU A 208 -18.03 1.78 -18.63
C LEU A 208 -19.14 0.73 -18.63
N ASP A 209 -18.99 -0.33 -19.43
CA ASP A 209 -19.89 -1.50 -19.38
C ASP A 209 -19.60 -2.29 -18.09
N LEU A 210 -20.19 -1.79 -17.00
CA LEU A 210 -20.04 -2.30 -15.64
C LEU A 210 -20.47 -3.77 -15.52
N ASP A 211 -21.42 -4.22 -16.34
CA ASP A 211 -21.91 -5.60 -16.30
C ASP A 211 -20.89 -6.57 -16.91
N LYS A 212 -20.21 -6.17 -17.99
CA LYS A 212 -19.12 -6.95 -18.58
C LYS A 212 -17.91 -7.03 -17.64
N MET A 213 -17.59 -5.95 -16.92
CA MET A 213 -16.51 -5.95 -15.93
C MET A 213 -16.84 -6.78 -14.69
N LYS A 214 -18.08 -6.74 -14.19
CA LYS A 214 -18.53 -7.63 -13.11
C LYS A 214 -18.41 -9.10 -13.49
N VAL A 215 -18.73 -9.46 -14.73
CA VAL A 215 -18.59 -10.84 -15.23
C VAL A 215 -17.12 -11.28 -15.28
N LEU A 216 -16.21 -10.41 -15.74
CA LEU A 216 -14.77 -10.71 -15.78
C LEU A 216 -14.16 -10.86 -14.38
N MET A 217 -14.54 -10.01 -13.44
CA MET A 217 -14.08 -10.07 -12.04
C MET A 217 -14.69 -11.26 -11.28
N ALA A 218 -15.98 -11.55 -11.49
CA ALA A 218 -16.66 -12.69 -10.88
C ALA A 218 -16.04 -14.03 -11.30
N LYS A 219 -15.80 -14.21 -12.60
CA LYS A 219 -15.14 -15.41 -13.14
C LYS A 219 -13.72 -15.61 -12.59
N LYS A 220 -13.00 -14.51 -12.33
CA LYS A 220 -11.58 -14.54 -11.97
C LYS A 220 -11.31 -14.71 -10.48
N TYR A 221 -12.13 -14.12 -9.62
CA TYR A 221 -11.89 -14.10 -8.17
C TYR A 221 -12.77 -15.06 -7.36
N PHE A 222 -13.94 -15.43 -7.89
CA PHE A 222 -14.89 -16.25 -7.14
C PHE A 222 -15.05 -17.67 -7.69
N GLY A 223 -14.50 -17.94 -8.89
CA GLY A 223 -14.64 -19.22 -9.58
C GLY A 223 -16.09 -19.45 -10.00
N GLU A 224 -16.31 -19.83 -11.26
CA GLU A 224 -17.66 -20.19 -11.71
C GLU A 224 -18.24 -21.32 -10.84
N LYS A 225 -19.48 -21.13 -10.37
CA LYS A 225 -20.40 -22.23 -10.15
C LYS A 225 -21.28 -22.36 -11.38
#